data_AF-A0A497QJ80-F1
#
_entry.id   AF-A0A497QJ80-F1
#
_cell.length_a   1.000
_cell.length_b   1.000
_cell.length_c   1.000
_cell.angle_alpha   90.00
_cell.angle_beta   90.00
_cell.angle_gamma   90.00
#
_symmetry.space_group_name_H-M   'P 1'
#
loop_
_entity.id
_entity.type
_entity.pdbx_description
1 polymer ?
#
loop_
_entity_poly.entity_id
_entity_poly.type
_entity_poly.pdbx_seq_one_letter_code
_entity_poly.pdbx_strand_id
1 'polypeptide(L)'
;GLANVPLSSLEKPIREIDVGYPAQSDTLAAAKQLSSTRALVVVINPFEEKEYIVNNFISPTLLTKQIASLTKGLYFGYKTGFISSNFTVDSFIQILDEINILAHKYRKS
;
A
#
# COMPACT_ATOMS: atom_id res chain seq x y z
N GLY A 1 4.39 0.71 14.84
CA GLY A 1 4.09 -0.62 15.38
C GLY A 1 2.60 -0.73 15.62
N LEU A 2 1.98 -1.83 15.21
CA LEU A 2 0.58 -2.16 15.52
C LEU A 2 0.50 -2.55 17.00
N ALA A 3 0.60 -1.57 17.91
CA ALA A 3 0.85 -1.84 19.32
C ALA A 3 -0.34 -2.45 20.08
N ASN A 4 -1.56 -2.48 19.52
CA ASN A 4 -2.77 -2.85 20.27
C ASN A 4 -3.67 -3.89 19.58
N VAL A 5 -3.23 -4.56 18.51
CA VAL A 5 -4.00 -5.69 17.98
C VAL A 5 -3.49 -6.96 18.66
N PRO A 6 -4.34 -7.76 19.33
CA PRO A 6 -3.95 -9.05 19.85
C PRO A 6 -3.44 -9.90 18.68
N LEU A 7 -2.13 -10.06 18.57
CA LEU A 7 -1.47 -10.81 17.48
C LEU A 7 -1.96 -12.27 17.43
N SER A 8 -2.58 -12.77 18.49
CA SER A 8 -3.24 -14.09 18.57
C SER A 8 -4.49 -14.22 17.70
N SER A 9 -5.12 -13.12 17.26
CA SER A 9 -6.29 -13.15 16.36
C SER A 9 -5.92 -12.96 14.90
N LEU A 10 -4.64 -12.69 14.59
CA LEU A 10 -4.16 -12.70 13.21
C LEU A 10 -3.86 -14.14 12.85
N GLU A 11 -4.58 -14.69 11.87
CA GLU A 11 -4.16 -15.92 11.20
C GLU A 11 -2.67 -15.78 10.88
N LYS A 12 -1.87 -16.77 11.31
CA LYS A 12 -0.39 -16.72 11.24
C LYS A 12 0.01 -16.11 9.89
N PRO A 13 0.78 -15.00 9.88
CA PRO A 13 1.17 -14.38 8.62
C PRO A 13 1.84 -15.45 7.77
N ILE A 14 1.22 -15.74 6.64
CA ILE A 14 1.76 -16.64 5.63
C ILE A 14 3.14 -16.05 5.30
N ARG A 15 4.19 -16.81 5.62
CA ARG A 15 5.58 -16.51 5.28
C ARG A 15 5.78 -16.62 3.77
N GLU A 16 5.13 -15.75 3.00
CA GLU A 16 5.30 -15.70 1.54
C GLU A 16 6.24 -14.56 1.11
N ILE A 17 6.70 -13.74 2.05
CA ILE A 17 7.81 -12.82 1.86
C ILE A 17 8.60 -12.81 3.17
N ASP A 18 9.79 -13.41 3.17
CA ASP A 18 10.71 -13.33 4.32
C ASP A 18 11.25 -11.89 4.42
N VAL A 19 10.41 -10.96 4.88
CA VAL A 19 10.81 -9.59 5.14
C VAL A 19 11.50 -9.57 6.50
N GLY A 20 12.76 -9.18 6.52
CA GLY A 20 13.61 -9.22 7.72
C GLY A 20 13.26 -8.14 8.75
N TYR A 21 12.34 -7.24 8.42
CA TYR A 21 12.01 -6.06 9.19
C TYR A 21 10.57 -6.15 9.75
N PRO A 22 10.39 -6.10 11.08
CA PRO A 22 9.07 -6.25 11.71
C PRO A 22 8.02 -5.24 11.22
N ALA A 23 8.40 -3.97 11.04
CA ALA A 23 7.45 -2.93 10.60
C ALA A 23 6.88 -3.19 9.20
N GLN A 24 7.69 -3.73 8.28
CA GLN A 24 7.25 -4.07 6.93
C GLN A 24 6.35 -5.32 6.96
N SER A 25 6.72 -6.30 7.79
CA SER A 25 5.91 -7.50 8.02
C SER A 25 4.53 -7.17 8.60
N ASP A 26 4.47 -6.31 9.61
CA ASP A 26 3.23 -5.83 10.22
C ASP A 26 2.32 -5.15 9.19
N THR A 27 2.91 -4.34 8.32
CA THR A 27 2.17 -3.61 7.28
C THR A 27 1.57 -4.57 6.25
N LEU A 28 2.33 -5.58 5.82
CA LEU A 28 1.85 -6.61 4.90
C LEU A 28 0.78 -7.51 5.55
N ALA A 29 0.92 -7.83 6.83
CA ALA A 29 -0.09 -8.58 7.58
C ALA A 29 -1.41 -7.80 7.69
N ALA A 30 -1.35 -6.50 7.97
CA ALA A 30 -2.53 -5.64 7.97
C ALA A 30 -3.19 -5.56 6.59
N ALA A 31 -2.39 -5.43 5.52
CA ALA A 31 -2.90 -5.45 4.15
C ALA A 31 -3.58 -6.78 3.80
N LYS A 32 -3.01 -7.91 4.23
CA LYS A 32 -3.62 -9.24 4.05
C LYS A 32 -4.94 -9.36 4.81
N GLN A 33 -5.03 -8.83 6.02
CA GLN A 33 -6.28 -8.82 6.75
C GLN A 33 -7.34 -7.97 6.03
N LEU A 34 -6.96 -6.79 5.55
CA LEU A 34 -7.83 -5.91 4.76
C LEU A 34 -8.31 -6.56 3.46
N SER A 35 -7.53 -7.42 2.83
CA SER A 35 -7.93 -8.08 1.57
C SER A 35 -9.10 -9.07 1.73
N SER A 36 -9.39 -9.51 2.96
CA SER A 36 -10.58 -10.31 3.25
C SER A 36 -11.85 -9.48 3.43
N THR A 37 -11.73 -8.15 3.46
CA THR A 37 -12.85 -7.22 3.62
C THR A 37 -13.37 -6.73 2.27
N ARG A 38 -14.54 -6.08 2.26
CA ARG A 38 -15.08 -5.39 1.07
C ARG A 38 -14.59 -3.93 0.94
N ALA A 39 -13.53 -3.56 1.66
CA ALA A 39 -13.00 -2.21 1.61
C ALA A 39 -12.23 -1.99 0.30
N LEU A 40 -12.51 -0.88 -0.39
CA LEU A 40 -11.65 -0.39 -1.46
C LEU A 40 -10.37 0.16 -0.82
N VAL A 41 -9.24 -0.48 -1.11
CA VAL A 41 -7.92 0.01 -0.68
C VAL A 41 -7.31 0.83 -1.81
N VAL A 42 -6.88 2.04 -1.46
CA VAL A 42 -6.14 2.93 -2.36
C VAL A 42 -4.79 3.24 -1.73
N VAL A 43 -3.72 2.94 -2.46
CA VAL A 43 -2.35 3.19 -2.05
C VAL A 43 -1.80 4.35 -2.86
N ILE A 44 -1.39 5.41 -2.18
CA ILE A 44 -0.77 6.58 -2.77
C ILE A 44 0.70 6.60 -2.36
N ASN A 45 1.60 6.49 -3.34
CA ASN A 45 3.03 6.63 -3.14
C ASN A 45 3.51 7.96 -3.75
N PRO A 46 3.63 9.03 -2.94
CA PRO A 46 4.04 10.35 -3.42
C PRO A 46 5.52 10.42 -3.83
N PHE A 47 6.31 9.40 -3.49
CA PHE A 47 7.75 9.34 -3.76
C PHE A 47 8.10 7.99 -4.38
N GLU A 48 7.53 7.70 -5.55
CA GLU A 48 7.84 6.47 -6.26
C GLU A 48 9.29 6.48 -6.75
N GLU A 49 10.09 5.69 -6.06
CA GLU A 49 11.49 5.39 -6.39
C GLU A 49 11.67 3.98 -6.94
N LYS A 50 12.91 3.65 -7.31
CA LYS A 50 13.28 2.32 -7.81
C LYS A 50 12.93 1.23 -6.79
N GLU A 51 12.41 0.12 -7.29
CA GLU A 51 12.16 -1.07 -6.49
C GLU A 51 13.48 -1.81 -6.19
N TYR A 52 13.68 -2.21 -4.94
CA TYR A 52 14.84 -3.00 -4.54
C TYR A 52 14.54 -3.87 -3.31
N ILE A 53 15.35 -4.91 -3.15
CA ILE A 53 15.42 -5.74 -1.95
C ILE A 53 16.90 -5.85 -1.56
N VAL A 54 17.24 -5.48 -0.33
CA VAL A 54 18.60 -5.58 0.21
C VAL A 54 18.52 -6.12 1.63
N ASN A 55 19.19 -7.23 1.93
CA ASN A 55 19.19 -7.85 3.26
C ASN A 55 17.78 -8.05 3.83
N ASN A 56 16.85 -8.55 3.01
CA ASN A 56 15.44 -8.75 3.35
C ASN A 56 14.66 -7.45 3.72
N PHE A 57 15.24 -6.27 3.49
CA PHE A 57 14.52 -5.00 3.45
C PHE A 57 13.93 -4.82 2.06
N ILE A 58 12.63 -4.59 1.97
CA ILE A 58 11.99 -4.21 0.70
C ILE A 58 11.89 -2.69 0.59
N SER A 59 12.09 -2.12 -0.58
CA SER A 59 11.99 -0.66 -0.73
C SER A 59 10.56 -0.16 -0.43
N PRO A 60 10.39 1.10 0.02
CA PRO A 60 9.06 1.68 0.26
C PRO A 60 8.12 1.57 -0.96
N THR A 61 8.64 1.78 -2.17
CA THR A 61 7.87 1.58 -3.42
C THR A 61 7.41 0.13 -3.56
N LEU A 62 8.31 -0.83 -3.36
CA LEU A 62 7.96 -2.24 -3.50
C LEU A 62 6.93 -2.67 -2.43
N LEU A 63 7.11 -2.22 -1.19
CA LEU A 63 6.15 -2.45 -0.10
C LEU A 63 4.76 -1.92 -0.43
N THR A 64 4.66 -0.67 -0.88
CA THR A 64 3.36 -0.04 -1.22
C THR A 64 2.69 -0.72 -2.41
N LYS A 65 3.44 -1.13 -3.43
CA LYS A 65 2.92 -1.94 -4.55
C LYS A 65 2.43 -3.32 -4.08
N GLN A 66 3.14 -3.97 -3.16
CA GLN A 66 2.72 -5.24 -2.57
C GLN A 66 1.42 -5.10 -1.77
N ILE A 67 1.26 -4.02 -1.00
CA ILE A 67 -0.01 -3.73 -0.29
C ILE A 67 -1.17 -3.65 -1.29
N ALA A 68 -1.03 -2.83 -2.34
CA ALA A 68 -2.07 -2.69 -3.35
C ALA A 68 -2.39 -4.03 -4.04
N SER A 69 -1.37 -4.82 -4.37
CA SER A 69 -1.53 -6.15 -4.96
C SER A 69 -2.28 -7.11 -4.02
N LEU A 70 -1.86 -7.20 -2.74
CA LEU A 70 -2.48 -8.07 -1.73
C LEU A 70 -3.95 -7.74 -1.52
N THR A 71 -4.31 -6.47 -1.54
CA THR A 71 -5.69 -6.00 -1.32
C THR A 71 -6.52 -5.95 -2.59
N LYS A 72 -5.96 -6.30 -3.77
CA LYS A 72 -6.57 -6.02 -5.08
C LYS A 72 -7.01 -4.54 -5.21
N GLY A 73 -6.24 -3.66 -4.56
CA GLY A 73 -6.50 -2.24 -4.47
C GLY A 73 -5.94 -1.46 -5.66
N LEU A 74 -6.12 -0.15 -5.61
CA LEU A 74 -5.59 0.78 -6.59
C LEU A 74 -4.25 1.33 -6.09
N TYR A 75 -3.31 1.55 -7.02
CA TYR A 75 -1.99 2.10 -6.71
C TYR A 75 -1.73 3.34 -7.57
N PHE A 76 -1.35 4.44 -6.92
CA PHE A 76 -0.98 5.70 -7.55
C PHE A 76 0.44 6.09 -7.13
N GLY A 77 1.40 5.91 -8.03
CA GLY A 77 2.81 6.21 -7.79
C GLY A 77 3.30 7.44 -8.54
N TYR A 78 4.00 8.34 -7.85
CA TYR A 78 4.49 9.59 -8.41
C TYR A 78 6.02 9.60 -8.43
N LYS A 79 6.59 9.54 -9.64
CA LYS A 79 8.03 9.62 -9.82
C LYS A 79 8.49 11.04 -9.59
N THR A 80 9.34 11.26 -8.60
CA THR A 80 10.04 12.53 -8.44
C THR A 80 11.30 12.50 -9.31
N GLY A 81 11.32 13.27 -10.40
CA GLY A 81 12.53 13.50 -11.20
C GLY A 81 13.52 14.46 -10.52
N PHE A 82 14.69 14.68 -11.14
CA PHE A 82 15.70 15.68 -10.72
C PHE A 82 15.16 17.11 -10.61
N ILE A 83 14.07 17.40 -11.32
CA ILE A 83 13.26 18.60 -11.15
C ILE A 83 12.05 18.13 -10.35
N SER A 84 11.98 18.54 -9.09
CA SER A 84 10.97 18.14 -8.12
C SER A 84 9.55 18.38 -8.67
N SER A 85 8.94 17.36 -9.27
CA SER A 85 7.49 17.27 -9.38
C SER A 85 6.97 16.92 -7.99
N ASN A 86 6.99 17.91 -7.11
CA ASN A 86 6.46 17.78 -5.76
C ASN A 86 5.02 17.31 -5.88
N PHE A 87 4.65 16.29 -5.13
CA PHE A 87 3.25 15.94 -4.91
C PHE A 87 2.52 17.19 -4.41
N THR A 88 1.69 17.79 -5.27
CA THR A 88 0.97 19.03 -4.95
C THR A 88 -0.41 18.75 -4.38
N VAL A 89 -1.01 19.76 -3.74
CA VAL A 89 -2.42 19.71 -3.34
C VAL A 89 -3.32 19.41 -4.54
N ASP A 90 -3.04 20.00 -5.70
CA ASP A 90 -3.80 19.75 -6.94
C ASP A 90 -3.67 18.29 -7.40
N SER A 91 -2.47 17.71 -7.31
CA SER A 91 -2.24 16.29 -7.61
C SER A 91 -3.06 15.40 -6.67
N PHE A 92 -3.15 15.76 -5.39
CA PHE A 92 -3.96 15.04 -4.41
C PHE A 92 -5.46 15.17 -4.70
N ILE A 93 -5.94 16.37 -5.04
CA ILE A 93 -7.35 16.59 -5.42
C ILE A 93 -7.71 15.73 -6.63
N GLN A 94 -6.85 15.70 -7.66
CA GLN A 94 -7.08 14.86 -8.83
C GLN A 94 -7.18 13.37 -8.47
N ILE A 95 -6.33 12.87 -7.57
CA ILE A 95 -6.42 11.49 -7.08
C ILE A 95 -7.75 11.25 -6.37
N LEU A 96 -8.19 12.17 -5.51
CA LEU A 96 -9.46 12.03 -4.81
C LEU A 96 -10.64 11.97 -5.79
N ASP A 97 -10.61 12.77 -6.86
CA ASP A 97 -11.63 12.72 -7.91
C ASP A 97 -11.63 11.38 -8.65
N GLU A 98 -10.45 10.87 -9.01
CA GLU A 98 -10.30 9.55 -9.64
C GLU A 98 -10.80 8.42 -8.70
N ILE A 99 -10.46 8.49 -7.42
CA ILE A 99 -10.96 7.57 -6.39
C ILE A 99 -12.48 7.65 -6.29
N ASN A 100 -13.06 8.85 -6.29
CA ASN A 100 -14.50 9.04 -6.15
C ASN A 100 -15.27 8.42 -7.32
N ILE A 101 -14.77 8.60 -8.55
CA ILE A 101 -15.31 7.95 -9.75
C ILE A 101 -15.22 6.42 -9.63
N LEU A 102 -14.07 5.90 -9.20
CA LEU A 102 -13.84 4.47 -9.06
C LEU A 102 -14.67 3.84 -7.94
N ALA A 103 -14.83 4.53 -6.81
CA ALA A 103 -15.67 4.09 -5.69
C ALA A 103 -17.15 4.03 -6.09
N HIS A 104 -17.63 4.99 -6.87
CA HIS A 104 -18.99 4.95 -7.43
C HIS A 104 -19.21 3.78 -8.37
N LYS A 105 -18.19 3.41 -9.16
CA LYS A 105 -18.24 2.22 -10.03
C LYS A 105 -18.23 0.92 -9.21
N TYR A 106 -17.39 0.85 -8.17
CA TYR A 106 -17.27 -0.31 -7.29
C TYR A 106 -18.58 -0.62 -6.54
N ARG A 107 -19.32 0.41 -6.10
CA ARG A 107 -20.63 0.24 -5.42
C ARG A 107 -21.77 -0.25 -6.32
N LYS A 108 -21.61 -0.19 -7.65
CA LYS A 108 -22.62 -0.62 -8.63
C LYS A 108 -22.36 -2.03 -9.20
N SER A 109 -21.19 -2.61 -8.91
CA SER A 109 -20.78 -3.98 -9.25
C SER A 109 -21.15 -4.95 -8.14
#